data_AF-A0ABD6DGF8-F1
#
_entry.id   AF-A0ABD6DGF8-F1
#
_cell.length_a   1.000
_cell.length_b   1.000
_cell.length_c   1.000
_cell.angle_alpha   90.00
_cell.angle_beta   90.00
_cell.angle_gamma   90.00
#
_symmetry.space_group_name_H-M   'P 1'
#
loop_
_entity.id
_entity.type
_entity.pdbx_description
1 polymer ?
#
loop_
_entity_poly.entity_id
_entity_poly.type
_entity_poly.pdbx_seq_one_letter_code
_entity_poly.pdbx_strand_id
1 'polypeptide(L)'
;MGESDESDPGDRPVPPDEPAPPADAFERLGHEIRLATIEALAEQRRESWLPHGLRFSELREAVGVRDTGQFNYHLDQLRGSFVSQFGDEYVLTNAGFELAGALRAGTFDQTAGQVERRAELDHTCPICADSLDAVYEHGYLRVLCPDHGRILTTTLPPAAVRGRELSTVVDLANARTRDQVQRVRAGACPHCWGRSTVTAPAVPSEEYLRTVVGDDDDCADAADYEHNPDEDAVLAECSCEDCGMRFWLPVSVCVAHHPAVVAYYHDHGVEMDASYLDMPHATGSNGTVVSENPVRIEVEVVVDDADERLVLTLDAATEVVDQRLAPTG
;
A
#
# COMPACT_ATOMS: atom_id res chain seq x y z
N MET A 1 1.62 -46.82 23.57
CA MET A 1 2.73 -45.99 23.05
C MET A 1 2.05 -44.83 22.37
N GLY A 2 1.79 -43.78 23.14
CA GLY A 2 1.22 -42.54 22.62
C GLY A 2 2.37 -41.60 22.38
N GLU A 3 2.53 -41.17 21.13
CA GLU A 3 3.37 -40.04 20.79
C GLU A 3 2.49 -38.81 20.88
N SER A 4 2.65 -38.08 21.97
CA SER A 4 2.16 -36.73 22.14
C SER A 4 2.97 -35.82 21.24
N ASP A 5 2.29 -35.20 20.30
CA ASP A 5 2.77 -34.10 19.47
C ASP A 5 3.07 -32.89 20.37
N GLU A 6 4.30 -32.80 20.87
CA GLU A 6 4.84 -31.62 21.55
C GLU A 6 5.06 -30.52 20.49
N SER A 7 3.95 -29.91 20.05
CA SER A 7 3.99 -28.61 19.39
C SER A 7 4.63 -27.60 20.36
N ASP A 8 5.70 -26.95 19.90
CA ASP A 8 6.41 -25.90 20.65
C ASP A 8 5.38 -24.89 21.21
N PRO A 9 5.26 -24.74 22.54
CA PRO A 9 4.28 -23.84 23.13
C PRO A 9 4.49 -22.36 22.73
N GLY A 10 5.62 -22.01 22.12
CA GLY A 10 5.92 -20.69 21.60
C GLY A 10 5.28 -20.35 20.25
N ASP A 11 4.92 -21.34 19.42
CA ASP A 11 4.37 -21.14 18.06
C ASP A 11 2.87 -21.49 18.01
N ARG A 12 2.11 -20.89 18.93
CA ARG A 12 0.65 -21.00 18.95
C ARG A 12 0.01 -19.75 18.35
N PRO A 13 -1.06 -19.89 17.55
CA PRO A 13 -1.82 -18.75 17.07
C PRO A 13 -2.21 -17.84 18.25
N VAL A 14 -1.92 -16.55 18.12
CA VAL A 14 -2.37 -15.55 19.09
C VAL A 14 -3.90 -15.52 19.02
N PRO A 15 -4.62 -15.76 20.12
CA PRO A 15 -6.08 -15.68 20.12
C PRO A 15 -6.50 -14.26 19.76
N PRO A 16 -7.58 -14.07 19.00
CA PRO A 16 -8.04 -12.73 18.65
C PRO A 16 -8.42 -11.97 19.93
N ASP A 17 -7.92 -10.74 20.07
CA ASP A 17 -8.48 -9.81 21.05
C ASP A 17 -9.93 -9.50 20.65
N GLU A 18 -10.82 -9.36 21.64
CA GLU A 18 -12.19 -8.90 21.38
C GLU A 18 -12.15 -7.39 21.05
N PRO A 19 -12.39 -6.98 19.80
CA PRO A 19 -12.23 -5.59 19.42
C PRO A 19 -13.32 -4.75 20.10
N ALA A 20 -12.93 -3.62 20.69
CA ALA A 20 -13.90 -2.63 21.12
C ALA A 20 -14.69 -2.12 19.89
N PRO A 21 -16.01 -1.85 20.01
CA PRO A 21 -16.79 -1.28 18.92
C PRO A 21 -16.15 0.01 18.38
N PRO A 22 -16.06 0.21 17.05
CA PRO A 22 -15.44 1.42 16.48
C PRO A 22 -16.03 2.74 16.98
N ALA A 23 -17.36 2.78 17.21
CA ALA A 23 -18.04 3.97 17.73
C ALA A 23 -17.50 4.40 19.11
N ASP A 24 -17.26 3.43 20.00
CA ASP A 24 -16.72 3.68 21.34
C ASP A 24 -15.28 4.23 21.26
N ALA A 25 -14.50 3.81 20.25
CA ALA A 25 -13.16 4.33 20.03
C ALA A 25 -13.18 5.80 19.57
N PHE A 26 -14.08 6.17 18.65
CA PHE A 26 -14.20 7.57 18.19
C PHE A 26 -14.77 8.49 19.26
N GLU A 27 -15.74 8.06 20.06
CA GLU A 27 -16.23 8.83 21.22
C GLU A 27 -15.11 9.10 22.23
N ARG A 28 -14.24 8.11 22.47
CA ARG A 28 -13.04 8.27 23.30
C ARG A 28 -12.00 9.20 22.67
N LEU A 29 -12.04 9.50 21.38
CA LEU A 29 -11.08 10.39 20.72
C LEU A 29 -11.60 11.82 20.53
N GLY A 30 -12.92 12.02 20.50
CA GLY A 30 -13.56 13.30 20.18
C GLY A 30 -13.43 14.42 21.23
N HIS A 31 -12.22 14.66 21.77
CA HIS A 31 -11.94 15.75 22.70
C HIS A 31 -10.50 16.25 22.53
N GLU A 32 -10.32 17.57 22.51
CA GLU A 32 -9.03 18.23 22.27
C GLU A 32 -7.92 17.77 23.22
N ILE A 33 -8.20 17.65 24.52
CA ILE A 33 -7.23 17.17 25.52
C ILE A 33 -6.72 15.76 25.18
N ARG A 34 -7.58 14.89 24.64
CA ARG A 34 -7.22 13.50 24.34
C ARG A 34 -6.32 13.43 23.09
N LEU A 35 -6.64 14.20 22.07
CA LEU A 35 -5.77 14.34 20.88
C LEU A 35 -4.43 14.97 21.27
N ALA A 36 -4.44 16.06 22.06
CA ALA A 36 -3.22 16.69 22.55
C ALA A 36 -2.37 15.75 23.43
N THR A 37 -2.99 14.86 24.20
CA THR A 37 -2.29 13.82 24.97
C THR A 37 -1.58 12.82 24.04
N ILE A 38 -2.26 12.35 22.99
CA ILE A 38 -1.67 11.45 21.99
C ILE A 38 -0.51 12.14 21.26
N GLU A 39 -0.68 13.40 20.86
CA GLU A 39 0.37 14.18 20.21
C GLU A 39 1.59 14.41 21.11
N ALA A 40 1.39 14.73 22.39
CA ALA A 40 2.47 14.91 23.36
C ALA A 40 3.29 13.62 23.56
N LEU A 41 2.63 12.47 23.65
CA LEU A 41 3.32 11.18 23.73
C LEU A 41 4.01 10.81 22.41
N ALA A 42 3.39 11.13 21.27
CA ALA A 42 3.98 10.90 19.97
C ALA A 42 5.18 11.82 19.71
N GLU A 43 5.24 12.98 20.35
CA GLU A 43 6.38 13.89 20.35
C GLU A 43 7.55 13.24 21.08
N GLN A 44 7.31 12.75 22.29
CA GLN A 44 8.34 12.08 23.08
C GLN A 44 8.93 10.87 22.36
N ARG A 45 8.09 10.09 21.68
CA ARG A 45 8.54 8.94 20.89
C ARG A 45 9.44 9.34 19.70
N ARG A 46 9.49 10.60 19.25
CA ARG A 46 10.44 11.00 18.19
C ARG A 46 11.90 10.95 18.63
N GLU A 47 12.14 11.06 19.93
CA GLU A 47 13.48 11.08 20.50
C GLU A 47 14.05 9.66 20.72
N SER A 48 13.22 8.63 20.59
CA SER A 48 13.59 7.23 20.86
C SER A 48 12.83 6.25 19.97
N TRP A 49 13.56 5.31 19.37
CA TRP A 49 12.95 4.18 18.67
C TRP A 49 12.16 3.24 19.59
N LEU A 50 12.65 3.05 20.83
CA LEU A 50 11.94 2.26 21.84
C LEU A 50 10.72 3.02 22.34
N PRO A 51 9.59 2.32 22.64
CA PRO A 51 8.45 2.94 23.31
C PRO A 51 8.91 3.63 24.59
N HIS A 52 8.89 4.96 24.57
CA HIS A 52 9.23 5.82 25.70
C HIS A 52 8.04 6.75 25.95
N GLY A 53 7.78 7.03 27.21
CA GLY A 53 6.63 7.79 27.64
C GLY A 53 6.99 9.05 28.39
N LEU A 54 5.98 9.57 29.07
CA LEU A 54 6.11 10.67 30.02
C LEU A 54 5.46 10.27 31.34
N ARG A 55 5.99 10.72 32.46
CA ARG A 55 5.31 10.59 33.75
C ARG A 55 4.06 11.47 33.76
N PHE A 56 3.13 11.18 34.66
CA PHE A 56 1.86 11.91 34.76
C PHE A 56 2.02 13.44 34.78
N SER A 57 2.93 13.95 35.62
CA SER A 57 3.16 15.39 35.77
C SER A 57 3.73 16.02 34.50
N GLU A 58 4.65 15.34 33.84
CA GLU A 58 5.32 15.79 32.62
C GLU A 58 4.34 15.80 31.45
N LEU A 59 3.54 14.73 31.32
CA LEU A 59 2.51 14.64 30.29
C LEU A 59 1.44 15.73 30.47
N ARG A 60 0.95 15.93 31.70
CA ARG A 60 -0.03 16.98 31.99
C ARG A 60 0.51 18.38 31.66
N GLU A 61 1.77 18.62 32.00
CA GLU A 61 2.45 19.88 31.69
C GLU A 61 2.60 20.08 30.18
N ALA A 62 3.04 19.05 29.45
CA ALA A 62 3.16 19.06 27.99
C ALA A 62 1.82 19.34 27.28
N VAL A 63 0.72 18.79 27.80
CA VAL A 63 -0.64 19.03 27.26
C VAL A 63 -1.19 20.40 27.67
N GLY A 64 -0.61 21.06 28.69
CA GLY A 64 -1.00 22.40 29.12
C GLY A 64 -2.26 22.47 29.99
N VAL A 65 -2.70 21.35 30.58
CA VAL A 65 -3.93 21.30 31.38
C VAL A 65 -3.64 21.58 32.86
N ARG A 66 -4.22 22.66 33.38
CA ARG A 66 -4.04 23.08 34.78
C ARG A 66 -4.79 22.19 35.77
N ASP A 67 -6.00 21.79 35.42
CA ASP A 67 -6.85 20.96 36.29
C ASP A 67 -6.39 19.49 36.23
N THR A 68 -5.91 18.99 37.37
CA THR A 68 -5.40 17.62 37.47
C THR A 68 -6.50 16.57 37.34
N GLY A 69 -7.71 16.86 37.84
CA GLY A 69 -8.85 15.94 37.76
C GLY A 69 -9.37 15.81 36.34
N GLN A 70 -9.48 16.93 35.62
CA GLN A 70 -9.85 16.97 34.21
C GLN A 70 -8.84 16.18 33.36
N PHE A 71 -7.55 16.45 33.53
CA PHE A 71 -6.52 15.72 32.79
C PHE A 71 -6.55 14.22 33.10
N ASN A 72 -6.63 13.83 34.38
CA ASN A 72 -6.70 12.42 34.75
C ASN A 72 -7.93 11.74 34.14
N TYR A 73 -9.09 12.39 34.14
CA TYR A 73 -10.29 11.88 33.49
C TYR A 73 -10.04 11.58 32.00
N HIS A 74 -9.47 12.53 31.24
CA HIS A 74 -9.22 12.32 29.81
C HIS A 74 -8.13 11.28 29.54
N LEU A 75 -7.08 11.24 30.34
CA LEU A 75 -6.05 10.21 30.26
C LEU A 75 -6.63 8.82 30.52
N ASP A 76 -7.49 8.68 31.53
CA ASP A 76 -8.14 7.41 31.85
C ASP A 76 -9.04 6.89 30.72
N GLN A 77 -9.66 7.79 29.93
CA GLN A 77 -10.44 7.38 28.74
C GLN A 77 -9.56 6.81 27.61
N LEU A 78 -8.28 7.21 27.53
CA LEU A 78 -7.34 6.73 26.51
C LEU A 78 -6.64 5.42 26.90
N ARG A 79 -6.58 5.13 28.21
CA ARG A 79 -5.86 3.97 28.74
C ARG A 79 -6.47 2.65 28.26
N GLY A 80 -5.60 1.68 27.99
CA GLY A 80 -5.95 0.36 27.48
C GLY A 80 -6.04 0.29 25.96
N SER A 81 -6.58 1.32 25.31
CA SER A 81 -6.73 1.34 23.84
C SER A 81 -5.58 2.09 23.15
N PHE A 82 -5.36 3.35 23.50
CA PHE A 82 -4.39 4.23 22.82
C PHE A 82 -3.14 4.51 23.65
N VAL A 83 -3.28 4.42 24.97
CA VAL A 83 -2.20 4.66 25.93
C VAL A 83 -2.09 3.47 26.87
N SER A 84 -0.86 3.04 27.15
CA SER A 84 -0.56 2.07 28.19
C SER A 84 0.35 2.69 29.25
N GLN A 85 0.34 2.13 30.45
CA GLN A 85 1.24 2.55 31.52
C GLN A 85 2.32 1.49 31.72
N PHE A 86 3.59 1.87 31.55
CA PHE A 86 4.74 1.03 31.83
C PHE A 86 5.58 1.65 32.94
N GLY A 87 5.56 1.03 34.12
CA GLY A 87 6.15 1.63 35.31
C GLY A 87 5.43 2.94 35.68
N ASP A 88 6.18 4.03 35.72
CA ASP A 88 5.73 5.38 36.02
C ASP A 88 5.43 6.23 34.77
N GLU A 89 5.64 5.67 33.57
CA GLU A 89 5.42 6.35 32.30
C GLU A 89 4.15 5.91 31.60
N TYR A 90 3.52 6.86 30.91
CA TYR A 90 2.46 6.61 29.94
C TYR A 90 3.07 6.59 28.54
N VAL A 91 2.83 5.52 27.80
CA VAL A 91 3.35 5.35 26.42
C VAL A 91 2.19 5.09 25.46
N LEU A 92 2.39 5.37 24.18
CA LEU A 92 1.42 4.99 23.15
C LEU A 92 1.40 3.48 22.94
N THR A 93 0.20 2.91 22.83
CA THR A 93 0.00 1.59 22.21
C THR A 93 0.24 1.68 20.71
N ASN A 94 0.18 0.55 19.99
CA ASN A 94 0.21 0.57 18.53
C ASN A 94 -0.91 1.44 17.95
N ALA A 95 -2.14 1.29 18.46
CA ALA A 95 -3.29 2.09 18.01
C ALA A 95 -3.09 3.59 18.26
N GLY A 96 -2.54 3.98 19.41
CA GLY A 96 -2.21 5.38 19.70
C GLY A 96 -1.14 5.94 18.76
N PHE A 97 -0.16 5.11 18.40
CA PHE A 97 0.91 5.51 17.48
C PHE A 97 0.43 5.64 16.03
N GLU A 98 -0.34 4.67 15.54
CA GLU A 98 -0.96 4.71 14.21
C GLU A 98 -1.84 5.96 14.05
N LEU A 99 -2.66 6.27 15.06
CA LEU A 99 -3.48 7.47 15.06
C LEU A 99 -2.64 8.75 15.03
N ALA A 100 -1.60 8.85 15.86
CA ALA A 100 -0.69 10.00 15.85
C ALA A 100 0.01 10.17 14.50
N GLY A 101 0.42 9.05 13.88
CA GLY A 101 0.99 9.02 12.54
C GLY A 101 0.01 9.55 11.49
N ALA A 102 -1.24 9.08 11.50
CA ALA A 102 -2.28 9.50 10.57
C ALA A 102 -2.65 10.99 10.72
N LEU A 103 -2.75 11.51 11.94
CA LEU A 103 -2.94 12.94 12.21
C LEU A 103 -1.80 13.77 11.62
N ARG A 104 -0.55 13.42 11.92
CA ARG A 104 0.64 14.11 11.40
C ARG A 104 0.78 14.01 9.88
N ALA A 105 0.32 12.90 9.32
CA ALA A 105 0.28 12.69 7.88
C ALA A 105 -0.71 13.62 7.17
N GLY A 106 -1.61 14.28 7.93
CA GLY A 106 -2.68 15.11 7.41
C GLY A 106 -3.83 14.29 6.83
N THR A 107 -3.95 13.01 7.18
CA THR A 107 -4.95 12.09 6.61
C THR A 107 -6.38 12.61 6.86
N PHE A 108 -6.61 13.23 8.02
CA PHE A 108 -7.91 13.76 8.45
C PHE A 108 -8.11 15.26 8.21
N ASP A 109 -7.05 15.97 7.75
CA ASP A 109 -7.08 17.42 7.55
C ASP A 109 -7.50 17.80 6.11
N GLN A 110 -7.81 16.81 5.28
CA GLN A 110 -8.16 16.98 3.87
C GLN A 110 -9.53 17.66 3.76
N THR A 111 -9.52 18.96 3.50
CA THR A 111 -10.71 19.76 3.21
C THR A 111 -10.84 19.95 1.70
N ALA A 112 -12.06 19.90 1.16
CA ALA A 112 -12.34 20.22 -0.23
C ALA A 112 -11.71 21.57 -0.61
N GLY A 113 -10.84 21.57 -1.63
CA GLY A 113 -10.14 22.77 -2.13
C GLY A 113 -8.67 22.91 -1.74
N GLN A 114 -8.05 21.92 -1.08
CA GLN A 114 -6.61 21.95 -0.81
C GLN A 114 -5.81 21.06 -1.79
N VAL A 115 -4.96 21.74 -2.56
CA VAL A 115 -3.84 21.19 -3.37
C VAL A 115 -4.30 20.32 -4.54
N GLU A 116 -4.79 20.98 -5.59
CA GLU A 116 -4.61 20.45 -6.95
C GLU A 116 -3.20 20.83 -7.40
N ARG A 117 -2.33 19.84 -7.59
CA ARG A 117 -1.03 20.05 -8.25
C ARG A 117 -0.99 19.20 -9.50
N ARG A 118 -0.58 19.83 -10.59
CA ARG A 118 -0.22 19.17 -11.84
C ARG A 118 1.21 19.51 -12.21
N ALA A 119 1.97 18.52 -12.68
CA ALA A 119 3.28 18.75 -13.28
C ALA A 119 3.57 17.65 -14.30
N GLU A 120 4.21 18.05 -15.39
CA GLU A 120 4.81 17.12 -16.34
C GLU A 120 5.95 16.36 -15.64
N LEU A 121 6.02 15.06 -15.88
CA LEU A 121 7.03 14.15 -15.36
C LEU A 121 8.16 13.98 -16.38
N ASP A 122 9.37 13.75 -15.87
CA ASP A 122 10.51 13.27 -16.65
C ASP A 122 10.42 11.75 -16.86
N HIS A 123 9.22 11.28 -17.23
CA HIS A 123 8.92 9.90 -17.56
C HIS A 123 7.99 9.88 -18.77
N THR A 124 8.16 8.87 -19.61
CA THR A 124 7.32 8.66 -20.78
C THR A 124 6.31 7.55 -20.53
N CYS A 125 5.17 7.61 -21.23
CA CYS A 125 4.18 6.56 -21.21
C CYS A 125 4.82 5.25 -21.66
N PRO A 126 4.68 4.15 -20.89
CA PRO A 126 5.25 2.87 -21.29
C PRO A 126 4.54 2.23 -22.50
N ILE A 127 3.41 2.80 -22.93
CA ILE A 127 2.60 2.30 -24.05
C ILE A 127 2.91 3.05 -25.35
N CYS A 128 2.99 4.40 -25.33
CA CYS A 128 3.25 5.22 -26.54
C CYS A 128 4.47 6.15 -26.49
N ALA A 129 5.22 6.16 -25.40
CA ALA A 129 6.37 7.04 -25.18
C ALA A 129 6.07 8.56 -25.09
N ASP A 130 4.80 8.98 -25.01
CA ASP A 130 4.44 10.39 -24.78
C ASP A 130 4.76 10.85 -23.35
N SER A 131 4.91 12.15 -23.14
CA SER A 131 5.09 12.73 -21.81
C SER A 131 3.93 12.41 -20.87
N LEU A 132 4.25 12.15 -19.59
CA LEU A 132 3.27 11.89 -18.55
C LEU A 132 3.05 13.10 -17.65
N ASP A 133 1.82 13.30 -17.18
CA ASP A 133 1.48 14.29 -16.17
C ASP A 133 1.16 13.62 -14.83
N ALA A 134 1.75 14.10 -13.74
CA ALA A 134 1.29 13.76 -12.40
C ALA A 134 0.26 14.78 -11.92
N VAL A 135 -0.86 14.28 -11.37
CA VAL A 135 -1.90 15.07 -10.71
C VAL A 135 -2.07 14.56 -9.29
N TYR A 136 -1.94 15.44 -8.30
CA TYR A 136 -2.32 15.15 -6.93
C TYR A 136 -3.51 16.00 -6.52
N GLU A 137 -4.58 15.34 -6.06
CA GLU A 137 -5.84 15.97 -5.69
C GLU A 137 -6.59 15.10 -4.67
N HIS A 138 -7.14 15.69 -3.60
CA HIS A 138 -7.96 14.98 -2.61
C HIS A 138 -7.34 13.68 -2.03
N GLY A 139 -6.01 13.64 -1.90
CA GLY A 139 -5.30 12.46 -1.38
C GLY A 139 -4.99 11.38 -2.42
N TYR A 140 -5.39 11.60 -3.67
CA TYR A 140 -5.11 10.73 -4.81
C TYR A 140 -3.95 11.28 -5.63
N LEU A 141 -2.99 10.42 -5.92
CA LEU A 141 -2.00 10.65 -6.97
C LEU A 141 -2.46 9.89 -8.22
N ARG A 142 -2.52 10.59 -9.35
CA ARG A 142 -2.76 10.05 -10.67
C ARG A 142 -1.58 10.38 -11.58
N VAL A 143 -1.11 9.41 -12.36
CA VAL A 143 -0.19 9.64 -13.49
C VAL A 143 -0.99 9.44 -14.77
N LEU A 144 -0.98 10.44 -15.64
CA LEU A 144 -1.85 10.55 -16.80
C LEU A 144 -1.02 10.58 -18.08
N CYS A 145 -1.43 9.80 -19.06
CA CYS A 145 -1.03 9.88 -20.46
C CYS A 145 -2.16 10.55 -21.25
N PRO A 146 -1.86 11.47 -22.19
CA PRO A 146 -2.88 12.09 -23.03
C PRO A 146 -3.71 11.08 -23.84
N ASP A 147 -3.07 10.03 -24.35
CA ASP A 147 -3.71 9.04 -25.22
C ASP A 147 -4.28 7.83 -24.47
N HIS A 148 -3.66 7.41 -23.36
CA HIS A 148 -4.03 6.20 -22.62
C HIS A 148 -4.75 6.48 -21.29
N GLY A 149 -4.97 7.74 -20.94
CA GLY A 149 -5.61 8.11 -19.68
C GLY A 149 -4.75 7.77 -18.45
N ARG A 150 -5.32 7.12 -17.44
CA ARG A 150 -4.62 6.87 -16.16
C ARG A 150 -3.63 5.70 -16.28
N ILE A 151 -2.35 6.00 -16.13
CA ILE A 151 -1.27 5.00 -16.08
C ILE A 151 -1.09 4.45 -14.66
N LEU A 152 -1.22 5.32 -13.65
CA LEU A 152 -1.10 4.95 -12.24
C LEU A 152 -2.16 5.72 -11.45
N THR A 153 -2.85 5.03 -10.53
CA THR A 153 -3.67 5.68 -9.51
C THR A 153 -3.35 5.08 -8.15
N THR A 154 -3.06 5.93 -7.17
CA THR A 154 -2.86 5.49 -5.79
C THR A 154 -3.25 6.57 -4.78
N THR A 155 -3.30 6.20 -3.52
CA THR A 155 -3.52 7.14 -2.41
C THR A 155 -2.24 7.43 -1.66
N LEU A 156 -2.00 8.71 -1.40
CA LEU A 156 -0.88 9.18 -0.59
C LEU A 156 -1.35 10.28 0.36
N PRO A 157 -0.99 10.23 1.66
CA PRO A 157 -1.38 11.26 2.59
C PRO A 157 -0.67 12.59 2.27
N PRO A 158 -1.23 13.75 2.65
CA PRO A 158 -0.64 15.06 2.37
C PRO A 158 0.82 15.22 2.78
N ALA A 159 1.27 14.56 3.85
CA ALA A 159 2.68 14.58 4.27
C ALA A 159 3.64 13.94 3.25
N ALA A 160 3.17 13.05 2.37
CA ALA A 160 3.97 12.51 1.27
C ALA A 160 4.24 13.56 0.19
N VAL A 161 3.38 14.59 0.08
CA VAL A 161 3.42 15.61 -0.98
C VAL A 161 4.00 16.94 -0.52
N ARG A 162 3.77 17.31 0.75
CA ARG A 162 4.15 18.62 1.31
C ARG A 162 5.65 18.89 1.13
N GLY A 163 5.95 19.95 0.37
CA GLY A 163 7.32 20.42 0.13
C GLY A 163 8.15 19.58 -0.84
N ARG A 164 7.53 18.68 -1.61
CA ARG A 164 8.21 17.82 -2.61
C ARG A 164 7.79 18.14 -4.03
N GLU A 165 8.65 17.85 -5.00
CA GLU A 165 8.28 17.81 -6.42
C GLU A 165 7.42 16.58 -6.72
N LEU A 166 6.54 16.66 -7.73
CA LEU A 166 5.63 15.55 -8.02
C LEU A 166 6.36 14.30 -8.54
N SER A 167 7.51 14.44 -9.20
CA SER A 167 8.37 13.29 -9.54
C SER A 167 8.78 12.51 -8.28
N THR A 168 9.24 13.19 -7.23
CA THR A 168 9.53 12.54 -5.94
C THR A 168 8.30 11.92 -5.30
N VAL A 169 7.10 12.48 -5.50
CA VAL A 169 5.85 11.90 -5.00
C VAL A 169 5.50 10.61 -5.76
N VAL A 170 5.76 10.55 -7.07
CA VAL A 170 5.64 9.34 -7.88
C VAL A 170 6.63 8.27 -7.40
N ASP A 171 7.87 8.62 -7.06
CA ASP A 171 8.83 7.66 -6.49
C ASP A 171 8.32 7.05 -5.17
N LEU A 172 7.72 7.86 -4.30
CA LEU A 172 7.08 7.37 -3.08
C LEU A 172 5.88 6.47 -3.35
N ALA A 173 5.09 6.80 -4.38
CA ALA A 173 3.98 5.97 -4.82
C ALA A 173 4.47 4.60 -5.29
N ASN A 174 5.54 4.55 -6.06
CA ASN A 174 6.17 3.31 -6.49
C ASN A 174 6.67 2.49 -5.30
N ALA A 175 7.39 3.10 -4.37
CA ALA A 175 7.85 2.43 -3.15
C ALA A 175 6.67 1.86 -2.34
N ARG A 176 5.57 2.62 -2.23
CA ARG A 176 4.34 2.15 -1.59
C ARG A 176 3.75 0.94 -2.32
N THR A 177 3.66 0.96 -3.65
CA THR A 177 3.19 -0.17 -4.45
C THR A 177 4.07 -1.41 -4.22
N ARG A 178 5.40 -1.24 -4.17
CA ARG A 178 6.33 -2.34 -3.81
C ARG A 178 5.97 -2.96 -2.47
N ASP A 179 5.82 -2.13 -1.43
CA ASP A 179 5.45 -2.59 -0.09
C ASP A 179 4.08 -3.26 -0.05
N GLN A 180 3.15 -2.85 -0.91
CA GLN A 180 1.83 -3.47 -1.01
C GLN A 180 1.93 -4.86 -1.63
N VAL A 181 2.60 -4.99 -2.76
CA VAL A 181 2.82 -6.27 -3.45
C VAL A 181 3.51 -7.26 -2.52
N GLN A 182 4.58 -6.84 -1.82
CA GLN A 182 5.31 -7.73 -0.92
C GLN A 182 4.46 -8.20 0.28
N ARG A 183 3.63 -7.31 0.85
CA ARG A 183 2.71 -7.69 1.93
C ARG A 183 1.68 -8.71 1.46
N VAL A 184 1.08 -8.47 0.30
CA VAL A 184 0.10 -9.39 -0.29
C VAL A 184 0.72 -10.76 -0.55
N ARG A 185 1.92 -10.81 -1.13
CA ARG A 185 2.65 -12.06 -1.38
C ARG A 185 3.00 -12.80 -0.10
N ALA A 186 3.20 -12.08 1.00
CA ALA A 186 3.36 -12.67 2.34
C ALA A 186 2.03 -13.11 2.98
N GLY A 187 0.89 -13.03 2.27
CA GLY A 187 -0.44 -13.38 2.75
C GLY A 187 -1.09 -12.32 3.64
N ALA A 188 -0.56 -11.08 3.66
CA ALA A 188 -1.02 -10.00 4.53
C ALA A 188 -1.62 -8.82 3.74
N CYS A 189 -2.77 -8.35 4.18
CA CYS A 189 -3.44 -7.19 3.61
C CYS A 189 -2.60 -5.93 3.81
N PRO A 190 -2.32 -5.14 2.75
CA PRO A 190 -1.52 -3.93 2.88
C PRO A 190 -2.21 -2.81 3.67
N HIS A 191 -3.52 -2.95 3.94
CA HIS A 191 -4.30 -1.97 4.68
C HIS A 191 -4.46 -2.33 6.16
N CYS A 192 -4.87 -3.57 6.48
CA CYS A 192 -5.22 -3.96 7.85
C CYS A 192 -4.35 -5.08 8.44
N TRP A 193 -3.35 -5.59 7.71
CA TRP A 193 -2.54 -6.77 8.07
C TRP A 193 -3.30 -8.10 8.16
N GLY A 194 -4.60 -8.09 7.85
CA GLY A 194 -5.43 -9.29 7.82
C GLY A 194 -5.04 -10.27 6.73
N ARG A 195 -5.64 -11.46 6.74
CA ARG A 195 -5.35 -12.50 5.75
C ARG A 195 -5.77 -12.04 4.36
N SER A 196 -4.81 -12.06 3.44
CA SER A 196 -5.02 -11.67 2.03
C SER A 196 -4.67 -12.83 1.12
N THR A 197 -5.49 -13.04 0.10
CA THR A 197 -5.25 -14.01 -0.96
C THR A 197 -5.04 -13.28 -2.29
N VAL A 198 -4.38 -13.95 -3.23
CA VAL A 198 -4.21 -13.52 -4.62
C VAL A 198 -4.80 -14.57 -5.54
N THR A 199 -5.52 -14.17 -6.57
CA THR A 199 -6.00 -15.10 -7.60
C THR A 199 -5.90 -14.49 -8.99
N ALA A 200 -5.39 -15.26 -9.95
CA ALA A 200 -5.24 -14.90 -11.35
C ALA A 200 -5.62 -16.09 -12.27
N PRO A 201 -6.07 -15.85 -13.52
CA PRO A 201 -6.47 -14.54 -14.04
C PRO A 201 -7.74 -14.06 -13.33
N ALA A 202 -7.85 -12.74 -13.13
CA ALA A 202 -9.02 -12.10 -12.54
C ALA A 202 -9.58 -11.06 -13.49
N VAL A 203 -10.91 -11.02 -13.60
CA VAL A 203 -11.60 -9.95 -14.33
C VAL A 203 -11.84 -8.80 -13.36
N PRO A 204 -11.46 -7.55 -13.70
CA PRO A 204 -11.71 -6.40 -12.86
C PRO A 204 -13.22 -6.16 -12.71
N SER A 205 -13.66 -5.69 -11.54
CA SER A 205 -15.06 -5.30 -11.37
C SER A 205 -15.38 -4.04 -12.21
N GLU A 206 -16.63 -3.88 -12.65
CA GLU A 206 -17.08 -2.64 -13.30
C GLU A 206 -16.78 -1.39 -12.45
N GLU A 207 -16.92 -1.51 -11.13
CA GLU A 207 -16.60 -0.43 -10.19
C GLU A 207 -15.11 -0.07 -10.26
N TYR A 208 -14.21 -1.07 -10.26
CA TYR A 208 -12.78 -0.84 -10.41
C TYR A 208 -12.46 -0.19 -11.76
N LEU A 209 -13.05 -0.70 -12.85
CA LEU A 209 -12.85 -0.13 -14.19
C LEU A 209 -13.25 1.35 -14.25
N ARG A 210 -14.38 1.75 -13.64
CA ARG A 210 -14.77 3.17 -13.54
C ARG A 210 -13.75 4.01 -12.78
N THR A 211 -13.12 3.46 -11.73
CA THR A 211 -12.08 4.18 -10.98
C THR A 211 -10.75 4.32 -11.73
N VAL A 212 -10.42 3.41 -12.65
CA VAL A 212 -9.16 3.43 -13.40
C VAL A 212 -9.31 4.19 -14.73
N VAL A 213 -10.46 4.14 -15.38
CA VAL A 213 -10.72 4.88 -16.65
C VAL A 213 -11.15 6.33 -16.39
N GLY A 214 -11.84 6.58 -15.27
CA GLY A 214 -12.08 7.91 -14.69
C GLY A 214 -13.34 8.66 -15.13
N ASP A 215 -13.95 9.38 -14.18
CA ASP A 215 -14.94 10.46 -14.35
C ASP A 215 -14.29 11.74 -14.93
N ASP A 216 -13.68 11.70 -16.11
CA ASP A 216 -13.64 12.94 -16.89
C ASP A 216 -15.01 13.04 -17.56
N ASP A 217 -15.81 14.07 -17.28
CA ASP A 217 -17.10 14.33 -17.93
C ASP A 217 -17.01 14.36 -19.48
N ASP A 218 -15.79 14.30 -20.04
CA ASP A 218 -15.46 14.21 -21.47
C ASP A 218 -15.07 12.80 -21.98
N CYS A 219 -14.85 11.79 -21.13
CA CYS A 219 -14.68 10.41 -21.62
C CYS A 219 -16.04 9.70 -21.66
N ALA A 220 -16.80 10.00 -22.71
CA ALA A 220 -18.06 9.33 -23.02
C ALA A 220 -17.94 7.79 -23.13
N ASP A 221 -16.71 7.25 -23.18
CA ASP A 221 -16.39 5.84 -23.42
C ASP A 221 -16.08 5.02 -22.15
N ALA A 222 -16.00 5.62 -20.95
CA ALA A 222 -15.71 4.86 -19.72
C ALA A 222 -16.83 3.87 -19.34
N ALA A 223 -18.06 4.11 -19.81
CA ALA A 223 -19.20 3.22 -19.64
C ALA A 223 -19.18 2.01 -20.60
N ASP A 224 -18.38 2.08 -21.67
CA ASP A 224 -18.30 1.07 -22.75
C ASP A 224 -16.94 0.34 -22.78
N TYR A 225 -16.04 0.59 -21.82
CA TYR A 225 -14.78 -0.16 -21.70
C TYR A 225 -15.05 -1.61 -21.27
N GLU A 226 -14.95 -2.52 -22.23
CA GLU A 226 -14.99 -3.96 -22.02
C GLU A 226 -13.54 -4.47 -21.98
N HIS A 227 -13.15 -5.10 -20.87
CA HIS A 227 -11.81 -5.69 -20.73
C HIS A 227 -11.59 -6.72 -21.85
N ASN A 228 -10.60 -6.45 -22.71
CA ASN A 228 -10.22 -7.32 -23.79
C ASN A 228 -9.02 -8.17 -23.34
N PRO A 229 -9.21 -9.46 -23.01
CA PRO A 229 -8.12 -10.32 -22.53
C PRO A 229 -7.00 -10.54 -23.56
N ASP A 230 -7.22 -10.22 -24.84
CA ASP A 230 -6.22 -10.32 -25.90
C ASP A 230 -5.35 -9.05 -26.03
N GLU A 231 -5.79 -7.91 -25.51
CA GLU A 231 -5.10 -6.61 -25.63
C GLU A 231 -4.69 -6.02 -24.27
N ASP A 232 -5.43 -6.35 -23.20
CA ASP A 232 -5.20 -5.86 -21.86
C ASP A 232 -4.29 -6.78 -21.04
N ALA A 233 -3.70 -6.21 -19.98
CA ALA A 233 -2.90 -6.99 -19.04
C ALA A 233 -3.74 -8.07 -18.33
N VAL A 234 -3.17 -9.26 -18.18
CA VAL A 234 -3.72 -10.27 -17.27
C VAL A 234 -3.64 -9.74 -15.84
N LEU A 235 -4.77 -9.65 -15.16
CA LEU A 235 -4.84 -9.14 -13.79
C LEU A 235 -4.86 -10.27 -12.75
N ALA A 236 -4.34 -9.96 -11.58
CA ALA A 236 -4.50 -10.70 -10.34
C ALA A 236 -5.37 -9.89 -9.38
N GLU A 237 -6.39 -10.52 -8.81
CA GLU A 237 -7.17 -9.94 -7.72
C GLU A 237 -6.52 -10.24 -6.38
N CYS A 238 -6.34 -9.20 -5.57
CA CYS A 238 -5.97 -9.29 -4.17
C CYS A 238 -7.23 -9.09 -3.32
N SER A 239 -7.53 -10.01 -2.41
CA SER A 239 -8.74 -9.97 -1.58
C SER A 239 -8.43 -10.24 -0.11
N CYS A 240 -8.90 -9.36 0.79
CA CYS A 240 -8.73 -9.52 2.23
C CYS A 240 -9.99 -10.07 2.90
N GLU A 241 -9.84 -11.14 3.68
CA GLU A 241 -10.94 -11.77 4.44
C GLU A 241 -11.42 -10.94 5.63
N ASP A 242 -10.52 -10.14 6.22
CA ASP A 242 -10.79 -9.47 7.49
C ASP A 242 -11.42 -8.09 7.30
N CYS A 243 -10.92 -7.27 6.35
CA CYS A 243 -11.47 -5.94 6.08
C CYS A 243 -12.24 -5.83 4.76
N GLY A 244 -12.28 -6.88 3.94
CA GLY A 244 -12.99 -6.89 2.65
C GLY A 244 -12.36 -6.04 1.55
N MET A 245 -11.14 -5.51 1.75
CA MET A 245 -10.43 -4.77 0.71
C MET A 245 -10.18 -5.67 -0.50
N ARG A 246 -10.52 -5.18 -1.69
CA ARG A 246 -10.24 -5.80 -2.99
C ARG A 246 -9.56 -4.81 -3.91
N PHE A 247 -8.53 -5.25 -4.61
CA PHE A 247 -7.86 -4.48 -5.65
C PHE A 247 -7.18 -5.40 -6.65
N TRP A 248 -6.85 -4.87 -7.83
CA TRP A 248 -6.25 -5.64 -8.91
C TRP A 248 -4.84 -5.12 -9.21
N LEU A 249 -3.97 -6.03 -9.61
CA LEU A 249 -2.62 -5.74 -10.07
C LEU A 249 -2.37 -6.51 -11.37
N PRO A 250 -1.63 -5.96 -12.35
CA PRO A 250 -1.09 -6.78 -13.43
C PRO A 250 -0.26 -7.92 -12.87
N VAL A 251 -0.38 -9.13 -13.43
CA VAL A 251 0.42 -10.30 -13.00
C VAL A 251 1.93 -10.05 -13.12
N SER A 252 2.33 -9.17 -14.04
CA SER A 252 3.72 -8.74 -14.19
C SER A 252 4.24 -7.94 -12.99
N VAL A 253 3.37 -7.12 -12.37
CA VAL A 253 3.70 -6.38 -11.13
C VAL A 253 3.86 -7.34 -9.95
N CYS A 254 3.09 -8.44 -9.91
CA CYS A 254 3.21 -9.47 -8.86
C CYS A 254 4.60 -10.13 -8.82
N VAL A 255 5.30 -10.20 -9.97
CA VAL A 255 6.64 -10.81 -10.08
C VAL A 255 7.78 -9.82 -10.14
N ALA A 256 7.52 -8.51 -10.12
CA ALA A 256 8.55 -7.50 -10.35
C ALA A 256 9.76 -7.64 -9.40
N HIS A 257 9.53 -8.07 -8.15
CA HIS A 257 10.58 -8.30 -7.15
C HIS A 257 10.82 -9.79 -6.86
N HIS A 258 10.43 -10.68 -7.77
CA HIS A 258 10.80 -12.08 -7.67
C HIS A 258 12.33 -12.22 -7.78
N PRO A 259 13.00 -13.10 -7.00
CA PRO A 259 14.45 -13.22 -7.02
C PRO A 259 15.06 -13.43 -8.41
N ALA A 260 14.35 -14.13 -9.30
CA ALA A 260 14.81 -14.32 -10.69
C ALA A 260 14.78 -13.02 -11.51
N VAL A 261 13.77 -12.16 -11.33
CA VAL A 261 13.69 -10.85 -11.99
C VAL A 261 14.81 -9.95 -11.47
N VAL A 262 14.99 -9.92 -10.15
CA VAL A 262 16.06 -9.15 -9.51
C VAL A 262 17.43 -9.57 -10.01
N ALA A 263 17.70 -10.88 -10.08
CA ALA A 263 18.95 -11.41 -10.61
C ALA A 263 19.13 -11.07 -12.09
N TYR A 264 18.09 -11.26 -12.90
CA TYR A 264 18.11 -10.96 -14.33
C TYR A 264 18.38 -9.47 -14.62
N TYR A 265 17.71 -8.56 -13.91
CA TYR A 265 17.96 -7.12 -14.02
C TYR A 265 19.38 -6.74 -13.57
N HIS A 266 19.83 -7.27 -12.44
CA HIS A 266 21.19 -7.06 -11.96
C HIS A 266 22.24 -7.52 -12.98
N ASP A 267 22.06 -8.71 -13.58
CA ASP A 267 22.99 -9.27 -14.55
C ASP A 267 23.05 -8.44 -15.86
N HIS A 268 22.00 -7.66 -16.15
CA HIS A 268 21.92 -6.75 -17.30
C HIS A 268 22.16 -5.27 -16.92
N GLY A 269 22.61 -4.99 -15.68
CA GLY A 269 22.94 -3.63 -15.24
C GLY A 269 21.75 -2.71 -15.00
N VAL A 270 20.55 -3.26 -14.82
CA VAL A 270 19.32 -2.53 -14.48
C VAL A 270 19.14 -2.50 -12.96
N GLU A 271 19.04 -1.30 -12.39
CA GLU A 271 18.79 -1.12 -10.96
C GLU A 271 17.31 -1.39 -10.61
N MET A 272 17.07 -2.33 -9.69
CA MET A 272 15.72 -2.76 -9.28
C MET A 272 14.92 -1.70 -8.50
N ASP A 273 15.57 -0.66 -7.98
CA ASP A 273 14.92 0.39 -7.22
C ASP A 273 14.30 1.50 -8.10
N ALA A 274 14.44 1.38 -9.42
CA ALA A 274 13.88 2.32 -10.39
C ALA A 274 12.35 2.44 -10.29
N SER A 275 11.79 3.49 -10.92
CA SER A 275 10.34 3.70 -11.01
C SER A 275 9.69 2.50 -11.69
N TYR A 276 8.51 2.08 -11.24
CA TYR A 276 7.72 1.10 -11.99
C TYR A 276 7.39 1.61 -13.41
N LEU A 277 7.35 2.94 -13.60
CA LEU A 277 7.18 3.56 -14.93
C LEU A 277 8.37 3.30 -15.86
N ASP A 278 9.54 3.00 -15.31
CA ASP A 278 10.78 2.71 -16.06
C ASP A 278 11.05 1.20 -16.17
N MET A 279 10.11 0.34 -15.73
CA MET A 279 10.24 -1.11 -15.80
C MET A 279 9.35 -1.67 -16.92
N PRO A 280 9.90 -1.94 -18.12
CA PRO A 280 9.11 -2.36 -19.27
C PRO A 280 8.24 -3.60 -19.00
N HIS A 281 8.72 -4.55 -18.17
CA HIS A 281 7.94 -5.73 -17.82
C HIS A 281 6.73 -5.42 -16.93
N ALA A 282 6.82 -4.41 -16.06
CA ALA A 282 5.79 -4.05 -15.07
C ALA A 282 4.73 -3.10 -15.64
N THR A 283 4.90 -2.69 -16.90
CA THR A 283 4.03 -1.76 -17.62
C THR A 283 3.50 -2.38 -18.90
N GLY A 284 2.27 -2.05 -19.29
CA GLY A 284 1.62 -2.61 -20.49
C GLY A 284 0.90 -3.95 -20.26
N SER A 285 0.55 -4.65 -21.33
CA SER A 285 -0.29 -5.86 -21.34
C SER A 285 0.46 -7.17 -21.10
N ASN A 286 1.58 -7.12 -20.35
CA ASN A 286 2.41 -8.29 -20.09
C ASN A 286 1.70 -9.35 -19.23
N GLY A 287 1.72 -10.59 -19.70
CA GLY A 287 1.01 -11.72 -19.11
C GLY A 287 0.21 -12.47 -20.17
N THR A 288 0.39 -13.78 -20.28
CA THR A 288 -0.40 -14.61 -21.21
C THR A 288 -0.84 -15.89 -20.53
N VAL A 289 -2.13 -16.19 -20.56
CA VAL A 289 -2.67 -17.46 -20.04
C VAL A 289 -2.33 -18.58 -21.04
N VAL A 290 -1.36 -19.42 -20.70
CA VAL A 290 -0.89 -20.52 -21.56
C VAL A 290 -1.53 -21.87 -21.23
N SER A 291 -2.21 -21.97 -20.10
CA SER A 291 -3.04 -23.12 -19.71
C SER A 291 -4.10 -22.68 -18.71
N GLU A 292 -5.30 -23.26 -18.79
CA GLU A 292 -6.39 -23.01 -17.85
C GLU A 292 -6.51 -24.10 -16.77
N ASN A 293 -6.03 -25.33 -17.05
CA ASN A 293 -6.20 -26.48 -16.15
C ASN A 293 -4.95 -27.39 -16.16
N PRO A 294 -4.00 -27.21 -15.20
CA PRO A 294 -3.98 -26.14 -14.20
C PRO A 294 -3.71 -24.77 -14.83
N VAL A 295 -4.14 -23.69 -14.17
CA VAL A 295 -3.86 -22.32 -14.61
C VAL A 295 -2.34 -22.11 -14.70
N ARG A 296 -1.87 -21.63 -15.85
CA ARG A 296 -0.49 -21.20 -16.08
C ARG A 296 -0.49 -19.88 -16.83
N ILE A 297 0.26 -18.92 -16.30
CA ILE A 297 0.37 -17.58 -16.87
C ILE A 297 1.86 -17.30 -17.11
N GLU A 298 2.24 -17.04 -18.36
CA GLU A 298 3.61 -16.64 -18.69
C GLU A 298 3.76 -15.12 -18.60
N VAL A 299 4.81 -14.66 -17.91
CA VAL A 299 5.24 -13.26 -17.86
C VAL A 299 6.64 -13.19 -18.44
N GLU A 300 6.85 -12.28 -19.38
CA GLU A 300 8.16 -12.07 -20.02
C GLU A 300 8.83 -10.82 -19.49
N VAL A 301 10.11 -10.92 -19.12
CA VAL A 301 10.93 -9.79 -18.66
C VAL A 301 12.05 -9.59 -19.68
N VAL A 302 11.97 -8.46 -20.39
CA VAL A 302 12.88 -8.07 -21.46
C VAL A 302 13.71 -6.87 -21.00
N VAL A 303 14.97 -6.82 -21.42
CA VAL A 303 15.85 -5.65 -21.32
C VAL A 303 16.30 -5.33 -22.75
N ASP A 304 16.20 -4.07 -23.17
CA ASP A 304 16.27 -3.67 -24.59
C ASP A 304 17.51 -4.18 -25.35
N ASP A 305 18.67 -4.22 -24.69
CA ASP A 305 19.95 -4.63 -25.28
C ASP A 305 20.31 -6.12 -25.02
N ALA A 306 19.39 -6.92 -24.48
CA ALA A 306 19.64 -8.32 -24.15
C ALA A 306 19.25 -9.27 -25.30
N ASP A 307 20.12 -10.24 -25.60
CA ASP A 307 19.89 -11.34 -26.57
C ASP A 307 18.98 -12.45 -26.02
N GLU A 308 18.62 -12.37 -24.75
CA GLU A 308 17.73 -13.29 -24.05
C GLU A 308 16.69 -12.49 -23.26
N ARG A 309 15.58 -13.13 -22.92
CA ARG A 309 14.53 -12.65 -22.02
C ARG A 309 14.24 -13.70 -20.96
N LEU A 310 13.88 -13.25 -19.77
CA LEU A 310 13.42 -14.14 -18.70
C LEU A 310 11.93 -14.39 -18.85
N VAL A 311 11.53 -15.66 -18.90
CA VAL A 311 10.12 -16.08 -18.90
C VAL A 311 9.81 -16.77 -17.58
N LEU A 312 8.81 -16.25 -16.86
CA LEU A 312 8.29 -16.82 -15.62
C LEU A 312 6.93 -17.45 -15.89
N THR A 313 6.72 -18.67 -15.40
CA THR A 313 5.39 -19.30 -15.41
C THR A 313 4.80 -19.25 -14.01
N LEU A 314 3.63 -18.64 -13.89
CA LEU A 314 2.87 -18.46 -12.66
C LEU A 314 1.72 -19.45 -12.58
N ASP A 315 1.33 -19.83 -11.37
CA ASP A 315 0.04 -20.49 -11.12
C ASP A 315 -1.09 -19.49 -10.81
N ALA A 316 -2.27 -20.00 -10.45
CA ALA A 316 -3.42 -19.16 -10.12
C ALA A 316 -3.21 -18.28 -8.88
N ALA A 317 -2.30 -18.63 -7.98
CA ALA A 317 -1.96 -17.84 -6.80
C ALA A 317 -0.82 -16.84 -7.07
N THR A 318 -0.39 -16.70 -8.33
CA THR A 318 0.77 -15.92 -8.77
C THR A 318 2.10 -16.41 -8.19
N GLU A 319 2.18 -17.68 -7.79
CA GLU A 319 3.44 -18.30 -7.42
C GLU A 319 4.22 -18.72 -8.68
N VAL A 320 5.51 -18.41 -8.72
CA VAL A 320 6.39 -18.83 -9.83
C VAL A 320 6.64 -20.33 -9.70
N VAL A 321 6.11 -21.10 -10.65
CA VAL A 321 6.24 -22.57 -10.70
C VAL A 321 7.31 -23.03 -11.69
N ASP A 322 7.71 -22.18 -12.63
CA ASP A 322 8.82 -22.42 -13.56
C ASP A 322 9.48 -21.09 -14.00
N GLN A 323 10.75 -21.14 -14.37
CA GLN A 323 11.49 -20.00 -14.91
C GLN A 323 12.53 -20.45 -15.93
N ARG A 324 12.66 -19.71 -17.04
CA ARG A 324 13.62 -20.01 -18.11
C ARG A 324 14.11 -18.74 -18.80
N LEU A 325 15.33 -18.79 -19.32
CA LEU A 325 15.80 -17.81 -20.31
C LEU A 325 15.40 -18.29 -21.70
N ALA A 326 14.99 -17.35 -22.56
CA ALA A 326 14.63 -17.60 -23.94
C ALA A 326 15.26 -16.53 -24.83
N PRO A 327 15.73 -16.83 -26.05
CA PRO A 327 16.30 -15.82 -26.93
C PRO A 327 15.26 -14.73 -27.27
N THR A 328 15.64 -13.46 -27.23
CA THR A 328 14.86 -12.37 -27.83
C THR A 328 14.89 -12.58 -29.35
N GLY A 329 13.71 -12.71 -29.95
CA GLY A 329 13.55 -13.08 -31.37
C GLY A 329 13.95 -11.98 -32.33
#